data_AF-A0A1E5NHX7-F1
#
_entry.id   AF-A0A1E5NHX7-F1
#
_cell.length_a   1.000
_cell.length_b   1.000
_cell.length_c   1.000
_cell.angle_alpha   90.00
_cell.angle_beta   90.00
_cell.angle_gamma   90.00
#
_symmetry.space_group_name_H-M   'P 1'
#
loop_
_entity.id
_entity.type
_entity.pdbx_description
1 polymer ?
#
loop_
_entity_poly.entity_id
_entity_poly.type
_entity_poly.pdbx_seq_one_letter_code
_entity_poly.pdbx_strand_id
1 'polypeptide(L)'
;MQTVTTKQNILIIDDEEDILTTCQNILEDEGYGVDIAKNYKEAEDIFNSKKINLVFLDVWLPDVDGLDILSNIKEKYPNTIVIMMSGHAGVETAVRATKMGAYDFLEKPISISKLLSSCEDVFKESINKAEASVNEENCSNKHCSNVGYKVKQRTIAKSIVVSGFALMEGRKTALTLVPAEVNTGIVFIDINTNTHIKLSHNNILSKDKSGAVNSTALVSGNRYIKTTEHFLAALHMMGITNLIVKCDGEVPNVDGSALVFCDALKEAGFVEQDDYIEPIVIDTTLTYGNVNDNETYIILSPYEGLEVSLRIDFAGSIGVQEYTYKFENFDQFTEEIGRARSFNTIDNIDYAQKMGMAGSGMIGSHILLCDGKVINTKLHFDNEFVRHKILDIIGDLYILGRPIRGKVVANKSSHSFNHSVVHDLANRYL
;
A
#
# COMPACT_ATOMS: atom_id res chain seq x y z
N MET A 1 37.68 2.41 10.45
CA MET A 1 38.07 2.28 9.03
C MET A 1 37.24 3.27 8.25
N GLN A 2 37.87 4.18 7.51
CA GLN A 2 37.19 5.08 6.58
C GLN A 2 36.61 4.22 5.46
N THR A 3 35.28 4.12 5.40
CA THR A 3 34.60 3.52 4.26
C THR A 3 34.82 4.43 3.06
N VAL A 4 35.52 3.90 2.06
CA VAL A 4 35.66 4.55 0.75
C VAL A 4 34.27 4.51 0.11
N THR A 5 33.52 5.61 0.20
CA THR A 5 32.25 5.76 -0.52
C THR A 5 32.56 5.89 -2.00
N THR A 6 32.45 4.79 -2.74
CA THR A 6 32.49 4.82 -4.21
C THR A 6 31.31 5.65 -4.69
N LYS A 7 31.58 6.81 -5.29
CA LYS A 7 30.55 7.69 -5.86
C LYS A 7 29.78 6.90 -6.94
N GLN A 8 28.47 6.78 -6.77
CA GLN A 8 27.59 6.07 -7.70
C GLN A 8 27.33 6.95 -8.93
N ASN A 9 27.52 6.40 -10.13
CA ASN A 9 27.42 7.16 -11.38
C ASN A 9 26.06 6.92 -12.05
N ILE A 10 25.32 8.00 -12.28
CA ILE A 10 24.00 8.05 -12.90
C ILE A 10 24.12 8.78 -14.25
N LEU A 11 23.44 8.28 -15.27
CA LEU A 11 23.31 8.93 -16.58
C LEU A 11 21.85 9.27 -16.85
N ILE A 12 21.57 10.48 -17.34
CA ILE A 12 20.23 10.91 -17.75
C ILE A 12 20.24 11.15 -19.27
N ILE A 13 19.30 10.53 -19.97
CA ILE A 13 19.16 10.62 -21.43
C ILE A 13 17.76 11.17 -21.73
N ASP A 14 17.70 12.39 -22.25
CA ASP A 14 16.47 13.13 -22.53
C ASP A 14 16.77 14.23 -23.56
N ASP A 15 15.86 14.53 -24.48
CA ASP A 15 16.05 15.61 -25.45
C ASP A 15 15.65 16.98 -24.88
N GLU A 16 14.91 17.00 -23.77
CA GLU A 16 14.48 18.21 -23.08
C GLU A 16 15.56 18.72 -22.11
N GLU A 17 16.22 19.83 -22.46
CA GLU A 17 17.32 20.42 -21.67
C GLU A 17 16.90 20.84 -20.26
N ASP A 18 15.64 21.24 -20.08
CA ASP A 18 15.07 21.59 -18.78
C ASP A 18 14.98 20.36 -17.85
N ILE A 19 14.65 19.19 -18.37
CA ILE A 19 14.55 17.93 -17.61
C ILE A 19 15.95 17.47 -17.21
N LEU A 20 16.88 17.46 -18.16
CA LEU A 20 18.29 17.12 -17.91
C LEU A 20 18.86 17.98 -16.77
N THR A 21 18.73 19.30 -16.88
CA THR A 21 19.28 20.24 -15.90
C THR A 21 18.61 20.09 -14.54
N THR A 22 17.29 19.92 -14.50
CA THR A 22 16.53 19.77 -13.25
C THR A 22 16.92 18.50 -12.51
N CYS A 23 16.90 17.35 -13.21
CA CYS A 23 17.25 16.07 -12.59
C CYS A 23 18.73 16.00 -12.21
N GLN A 24 19.63 16.60 -12.99
CA GLN A 24 21.05 16.69 -12.65
C GLN A 24 21.24 17.45 -11.33
N ASN A 25 20.69 18.65 -11.20
CA ASN A 25 20.84 19.46 -9.99
C ASN A 25 20.34 18.72 -8.75
N ILE A 26 19.15 18.10 -8.83
CA ILE A 26 18.55 17.35 -7.71
C ILE A 26 19.46 16.19 -7.27
N LEU A 27 19.99 15.42 -8.21
CA LEU A 27 20.78 14.23 -7.90
C LEU A 27 22.22 14.58 -7.48
N GLU A 28 22.80 15.64 -8.01
CA GLU A 28 24.11 16.12 -7.57
C GLU A 28 24.06 16.69 -6.13
N ASP A 29 22.97 17.37 -5.76
CA ASP A 29 22.74 17.87 -4.39
C ASP A 29 22.68 16.72 -3.36
N GLU A 30 22.16 15.55 -3.76
CA GLU A 30 22.14 14.32 -2.94
C GLU A 30 23.46 13.52 -3.01
N GLY A 31 24.48 14.06 -3.68
CA GLY A 31 25.84 13.51 -3.68
C GLY A 31 26.14 12.47 -4.76
N TYR A 32 25.23 12.23 -5.71
CA TYR A 32 25.47 11.32 -6.83
C TYR A 32 26.45 11.92 -7.86
N GLY A 33 27.12 11.06 -8.64
CA GLY A 33 27.84 11.50 -9.83
C GLY A 33 26.90 11.44 -11.02
N VAL A 34 26.56 12.57 -11.64
CA VAL A 34 25.52 12.61 -12.68
C VAL A 34 26.13 13.08 -14.00
N ASP A 35 25.75 12.42 -15.08
CA ASP A 35 26.00 12.87 -16.45
C ASP A 35 24.69 12.99 -17.21
N ILE A 36 24.70 13.85 -18.22
CA ILE A 36 23.54 14.10 -19.09
C ILE A 36 23.93 13.84 -20.55
N ALA A 37 22.97 13.34 -21.32
CA ALA A 37 23.10 13.13 -22.76
C ALA A 37 21.79 13.53 -23.45
N LYS A 38 21.89 14.33 -24.52
CA LYS A 38 20.71 14.77 -25.29
C LYS A 38 20.23 13.74 -26.30
N ASN A 39 21.03 12.70 -26.55
CA ASN A 39 20.77 11.66 -27.52
C ASN A 39 21.59 10.40 -27.19
N TYR A 40 21.29 9.29 -27.86
CA TYR A 40 21.96 8.01 -27.63
C TYR A 40 23.46 8.03 -27.97
N LYS A 41 23.89 8.85 -28.94
CA LYS A 41 25.29 8.92 -29.35
C LYS A 41 26.16 9.53 -28.24
N GLU A 42 25.71 10.61 -27.62
CA GLU A 42 26.36 11.20 -26.44
C GLU A 42 26.39 10.22 -25.26
N ALA A 43 25.30 9.47 -25.06
CA ALA A 43 25.26 8.43 -24.04
C ALA A 43 26.31 7.33 -24.28
N GLU A 44 26.48 6.87 -25.53
CA GLU A 44 27.51 5.88 -25.88
C GLU A 44 28.94 6.37 -25.59
N ASP A 45 29.25 7.64 -25.86
CA ASP A 45 30.55 8.22 -25.52
C ASP A 45 30.80 8.21 -24.00
N ILE A 46 29.77 8.46 -23.19
CA ILE A 46 29.84 8.40 -21.72
C ILE A 46 30.06 6.97 -21.22
N PHE A 47 29.29 6.00 -21.74
CA PHE A 47 29.47 4.58 -21.39
C PHE A 47 30.88 4.05 -21.72
N ASN A 48 31.50 4.55 -22.80
CA ASN A 48 32.87 4.19 -23.17
C ASN A 48 33.92 4.80 -22.24
N SER A 49 33.63 5.95 -21.63
CA SER A 49 34.56 6.68 -20.77
C SER A 49 34.56 6.20 -19.31
N LYS A 50 33.42 5.73 -18.80
CA LYS A 50 33.26 5.30 -17.40
C LYS A 50 32.10 4.33 -17.20
N LYS A 51 32.16 3.63 -16.07
CA LYS A 51 31.08 2.72 -15.65
C LYS A 51 29.89 3.51 -15.09
N ILE A 52 28.72 3.28 -15.69
CA ILE A 52 27.43 3.83 -15.25
C ILE A 52 26.63 2.74 -14.52
N ASN A 53 26.11 3.09 -13.34
CA ASN A 53 25.34 2.18 -12.49
C ASN A 53 23.85 2.22 -12.82
N LEU A 54 23.32 3.43 -13.04
CA LEU A 54 21.91 3.70 -13.25
C LEU A 54 21.73 4.68 -14.43
N VAL A 55 20.74 4.42 -15.26
CA VAL A 55 20.36 5.28 -16.39
C VAL A 55 18.90 5.67 -16.24
N PHE A 56 18.61 6.96 -16.35
CA PHE A 56 17.27 7.46 -16.61
C PHE A 56 17.14 7.75 -18.10
N LEU A 57 16.20 7.10 -18.79
CA LEU A 57 16.09 7.12 -20.25
C LEU A 57 14.71 7.54 -20.70
N ASP A 58 14.61 8.64 -21.44
CA ASP A 58 13.36 9.05 -22.07
C ASP A 58 12.90 8.05 -23.15
N VAL A 59 11.58 7.87 -23.25
CA VAL A 59 10.92 6.97 -24.21
C VAL A 59 10.85 7.59 -25.61
N TRP A 60 10.68 8.90 -25.73
CA TRP A 60 10.36 9.59 -26.98
C TRP A 60 11.47 10.55 -27.39
N LEU A 61 12.60 10.00 -27.83
CA LEU A 61 13.69 10.80 -28.38
C LEU A 61 13.48 11.05 -29.88
N PRO A 62 13.91 12.21 -30.42
CA PRO A 62 13.65 12.62 -31.80
C PRO A 62 14.29 11.72 -32.87
N ASP A 63 15.40 11.07 -32.55
CA ASP A 63 16.21 10.30 -33.51
C ASP A 63 16.00 8.78 -33.44
N VAL A 64 15.63 8.24 -32.27
CA VAL A 64 15.55 6.78 -32.00
C VAL A 64 14.51 6.51 -30.90
N ASP A 65 13.74 5.42 -31.03
CA ASP A 65 12.81 4.98 -29.97
C ASP A 65 13.58 4.60 -28.69
N GLY A 66 13.17 5.13 -27.53
CA GLY A 66 13.80 4.83 -26.24
C GLY A 66 13.80 3.34 -25.89
N LEU A 67 12.87 2.55 -26.43
CA LEU A 67 12.87 1.10 -26.28
C LEU A 67 14.02 0.41 -27.03
N ASP A 68 14.40 0.91 -28.21
CA ASP A 68 15.53 0.37 -28.96
C ASP A 68 16.85 0.67 -28.23
N ILE A 69 16.94 1.87 -27.64
CA ILE A 69 18.07 2.27 -26.79
C ILE A 69 18.16 1.36 -25.55
N LEU A 70 17.05 1.09 -24.88
CA LEU A 70 16.99 0.17 -23.74
C LEU A 70 17.53 -1.22 -24.13
N SER A 71 17.08 -1.76 -25.27
CA SER A 71 17.56 -3.06 -25.77
C SER A 71 19.08 -3.06 -25.95
N ASN A 72 19.62 -2.01 -26.57
CA ASN A 72 21.06 -1.87 -26.82
C ASN A 72 21.86 -1.75 -25.51
N ILE A 73 21.37 -0.98 -24.54
CA ILE A 73 22.02 -0.85 -23.22
C ILE A 73 22.04 -2.21 -22.51
N LYS A 74 20.94 -2.97 -22.56
CA LYS A 74 20.88 -4.28 -21.88
C LYS A 74 21.74 -5.34 -22.54
N GLU A 75 21.94 -5.27 -23.85
CA GLU A 75 22.84 -6.16 -24.57
C GLU A 75 24.33 -5.83 -24.30
N LYS A 76 24.71 -4.56 -24.37
CA LYS A 76 26.12 -4.12 -24.20
C LYS A 76 26.55 -3.98 -22.72
N TYR A 77 25.63 -3.59 -21.85
CA TYR A 77 25.87 -3.24 -20.44
C TYR A 77 24.84 -3.93 -19.53
N PRO A 78 24.85 -5.27 -19.42
CA PRO A 78 23.81 -6.04 -18.73
C PRO A 78 23.68 -5.73 -17.22
N ASN A 79 24.75 -5.21 -16.62
CA ASN A 79 24.78 -4.82 -15.21
C ASN A 79 24.30 -3.39 -14.94
N THR A 80 24.01 -2.61 -15.99
CA THR A 80 23.49 -1.26 -15.86
C THR A 80 21.98 -1.31 -15.67
N ILE A 81 21.52 -0.63 -14.63
CA ILE A 81 20.11 -0.49 -14.30
C ILE A 81 19.55 0.65 -15.15
N VAL A 82 18.37 0.46 -15.74
CA VAL A 82 17.76 1.46 -16.63
C VAL A 82 16.34 1.70 -16.14
N ILE A 83 16.02 2.96 -15.88
CA ILE A 83 14.68 3.43 -15.52
C ILE A 83 14.19 4.30 -16.67
N MET A 84 13.02 3.98 -17.21
CA MET A 84 12.46 4.74 -18.32
C MET A 84 11.75 6.01 -17.81
N MET A 85 11.71 7.07 -18.61
CA MET A 85 10.97 8.31 -18.35
C MET A 85 10.01 8.58 -19.52
N SER A 86 8.78 9.01 -19.27
CA SER A 86 7.86 9.38 -20.35
C SER A 86 6.75 10.33 -19.93
N GLY A 87 6.42 11.31 -20.76
CA GLY A 87 5.28 12.22 -20.56
C GLY A 87 3.96 11.77 -21.20
N HIS A 88 3.98 10.73 -22.04
CA HIS A 88 2.81 10.27 -22.82
C HIS A 88 2.81 8.74 -23.05
N ALA A 89 3.16 7.95 -22.03
CA ALA A 89 3.13 6.51 -22.16
C ALA A 89 1.76 5.93 -21.82
N GLY A 90 1.16 5.19 -22.76
CA GLY A 90 0.10 4.24 -22.45
C GLY A 90 0.67 3.00 -21.74
N VAL A 91 -0.20 2.24 -21.08
CA VAL A 91 0.14 0.99 -20.36
C VAL A 91 0.99 0.02 -21.22
N GLU A 92 0.73 -0.01 -22.53
CA GLU A 92 1.44 -0.88 -23.48
C GLU A 92 2.94 -0.60 -23.56
N THR A 93 3.35 0.68 -23.56
CA THR A 93 4.76 1.08 -23.68
C THR A 93 5.55 0.75 -22.41
N ALA A 94 4.96 0.96 -21.23
CA ALA A 94 5.59 0.60 -19.96
C ALA A 94 5.76 -0.92 -19.83
N VAL A 95 4.73 -1.70 -20.20
CA VAL A 95 4.81 -3.18 -20.22
C VAL A 95 5.91 -3.67 -21.16
N ARG A 96 6.07 -3.04 -22.34
CA ARG A 96 7.10 -3.39 -23.31
C ARG A 96 8.50 -3.07 -22.78
N ALA A 97 8.72 -1.90 -22.18
CA ALA A 97 9.98 -1.52 -21.56
C ALA A 97 10.43 -2.49 -20.45
N THR A 98 9.51 -2.85 -19.53
CA THR A 98 9.84 -3.77 -18.43
C THR A 98 10.19 -5.17 -18.95
N LYS A 99 9.47 -5.68 -19.96
CA LYS A 99 9.81 -6.95 -20.63
C LYS A 99 11.21 -6.93 -21.27
N MET A 100 11.66 -5.76 -21.69
CA MET A 100 12.99 -5.54 -22.28
C MET A 100 14.09 -5.30 -21.24
N GLY A 101 13.77 -5.39 -19.95
CA GLY A 101 14.74 -5.34 -18.85
C GLY A 101 14.90 -3.98 -18.18
N ALA A 102 14.02 -3.01 -18.46
CA ALA A 102 13.92 -1.81 -17.63
C ALA A 102 13.59 -2.20 -16.17
N TYR A 103 14.21 -1.51 -15.24
CA TYR A 103 14.03 -1.72 -13.80
C TYR A 103 12.72 -1.10 -13.31
N ASP A 104 12.43 0.12 -13.77
CA ASP A 104 11.26 0.88 -13.38
C ASP A 104 10.89 1.90 -14.47
N PHE A 105 9.76 2.58 -14.28
CA PHE A 105 9.21 3.56 -15.20
C PHE A 105 8.71 4.80 -14.46
N LEU A 106 9.20 5.98 -14.83
CA LEU A 106 8.80 7.27 -14.26
C LEU A 106 7.96 8.07 -15.25
N GLU A 107 6.84 8.57 -14.77
CA GLU A 107 5.96 9.46 -15.54
C GLU A 107 6.44 10.91 -15.41
N LYS A 108 6.62 11.60 -16.55
CA LYS A 108 6.84 13.04 -16.59
C LYS A 108 5.49 13.77 -16.38
N PRO A 109 5.42 14.85 -15.59
CA PRO A 109 6.53 15.53 -14.94
C PRO A 109 7.09 14.75 -13.75
N ILE A 110 8.42 14.61 -13.70
CA ILE A 110 9.12 13.77 -12.72
C ILE A 110 9.07 14.43 -11.35
N SER A 111 8.46 13.75 -10.38
CA SER A 111 8.48 14.18 -8.99
C SER A 111 9.86 13.97 -8.38
N ILE A 112 10.39 14.99 -7.70
CA ILE A 112 11.67 14.92 -6.95
C ILE A 112 11.69 13.69 -6.04
N SER A 113 10.61 13.47 -5.28
CA SER A 113 10.51 12.34 -4.36
C SER A 113 10.61 10.98 -5.05
N LYS A 114 9.99 10.83 -6.24
CA LYS A 114 10.05 9.59 -7.02
C LYS A 114 11.43 9.37 -7.62
N LEU A 115 12.07 10.42 -8.13
CA LEU A 115 13.43 10.35 -8.66
C LEU A 115 14.42 9.86 -7.60
N LEU A 116 14.33 10.42 -6.39
CA LEU A 116 15.18 10.06 -5.26
C LEU A 116 14.87 8.67 -4.73
N SER A 117 13.60 8.31 -4.55
CA SER A 117 13.23 6.97 -4.06
C SER A 117 13.70 5.88 -5.03
N SER A 118 13.53 6.08 -6.35
CA SER A 118 14.01 5.13 -7.35
C SER A 118 15.53 4.95 -7.32
N CYS A 119 16.30 6.00 -7.00
CA CYS A 119 17.74 5.88 -6.79
C CYS A 119 18.06 5.09 -5.52
N GLU A 120 17.41 5.43 -4.39
CA GLU A 120 17.62 4.74 -3.13
C GLU A 120 17.29 3.24 -3.20
N ASP A 121 16.18 2.87 -3.85
CA ASP A 121 15.77 1.47 -3.99
C ASP A 121 16.80 0.67 -4.77
N VAL A 122 17.26 1.22 -5.90
CA VAL A 122 18.32 0.63 -6.74
C VAL A 122 19.61 0.41 -5.95
N PHE A 123 20.00 1.37 -5.11
CA PHE A 123 21.26 1.30 -4.38
C PHE A 123 21.16 0.56 -3.03
N LYS A 124 19.98 0.48 -2.39
CA LYS A 124 19.74 -0.33 -1.18
C LYS A 124 19.67 -1.83 -1.51
N GLU A 125 19.07 -2.22 -2.64
CA GLU A 125 19.05 -3.63 -3.09
C GLU A 125 20.45 -4.21 -3.31
N SER A 126 21.44 -3.34 -3.60
CA SER A 126 22.84 -3.76 -3.75
C SER A 126 23.53 -4.13 -2.42
N ILE A 127 23.00 -3.65 -1.28
CA ILE A 127 23.52 -3.89 0.07
C ILE A 127 22.86 -5.12 0.70
N ASN A 128 21.55 -5.31 0.50
CA ASN A 128 20.78 -6.38 1.15
C ASN A 128 21.03 -7.80 0.63
N LYS A 129 21.77 -7.97 -0.48
CA LYS A 129 22.21 -9.30 -0.96
C LYS A 129 23.34 -9.92 -0.13
N ALA A 130 23.90 -9.20 0.85
CA ALA A 130 25.05 -9.67 1.64
C ALA A 130 24.68 -10.28 3.01
N GLU A 131 23.49 -10.04 3.57
CA GLU A 131 23.22 -10.33 4.99
C GLU A 131 21.79 -10.89 5.21
N ALA A 132 21.61 -12.21 5.13
CA ALA A 132 20.40 -12.88 5.63
C ALA A 132 20.68 -14.33 6.04
N SER A 133 20.85 -14.58 7.36
CA SER A 133 20.60 -15.89 7.97
C SER A 133 20.46 -15.79 9.50
N VAL A 134 19.41 -16.43 10.03
CA VAL A 134 19.26 -17.11 11.36
C VAL A 134 18.24 -16.52 12.38
N ASN A 135 17.09 -17.21 12.41
CA ASN A 135 16.29 -17.82 13.51
C ASN A 135 15.34 -17.04 14.46
N GLU A 136 14.13 -17.61 14.53
CA GLU A 136 13.06 -17.49 15.54
C GLU A 136 13.11 -18.62 16.59
N GLU A 137 12.44 -18.37 17.74
CA GLU A 137 11.68 -19.24 18.67
C GLU A 137 11.81 -18.66 20.12
N ASN A 138 10.86 -18.67 21.06
CA ASN A 138 9.60 -19.38 21.35
C ASN A 138 8.96 -18.68 22.59
N CYS A 139 7.63 -18.75 22.85
CA CYS A 139 7.12 -18.75 24.24
C CYS A 139 5.65 -19.15 24.45
N SER A 140 5.40 -19.72 25.63
CA SER A 140 4.30 -20.59 26.04
C SER A 140 3.15 -19.92 26.84
N ASN A 141 1.97 -20.55 26.72
CA ASN A 141 0.67 -20.31 27.39
C ASN A 141 0.69 -19.89 28.88
N LYS A 142 -0.14 -18.89 29.20
CA LYS A 142 -0.86 -18.77 30.49
C LYS A 142 -2.30 -18.30 30.23
N HIS A 143 -3.25 -19.07 30.74
CA HIS A 143 -4.68 -18.77 30.74
C HIS A 143 -4.97 -17.83 31.93
N CYS A 144 -5.60 -16.67 31.70
CA CYS A 144 -6.16 -15.84 32.77
C CYS A 144 -7.55 -15.32 32.39
N SER A 145 -8.46 -15.44 33.35
CA SER A 145 -9.87 -15.09 33.35
C SER A 145 -10.15 -13.58 33.23
N ASN A 146 -11.25 -13.26 32.55
CA ASN A 146 -11.87 -11.95 32.36
C ASN A 146 -11.99 -11.10 33.65
N VAL A 147 -11.19 -10.03 33.73
CA VAL A 147 -11.46 -8.84 34.55
C VAL A 147 -11.00 -7.61 33.76
N GLY A 148 -11.97 -6.76 33.39
CA GLY A 148 -11.83 -5.38 32.86
C GLY A 148 -10.46 -4.94 32.33
N TYR A 149 -9.92 -5.62 31.31
CA TYR A 149 -8.71 -5.17 30.64
C TYR A 149 -9.05 -3.89 29.87
N LYS A 150 -8.53 -2.75 30.34
CA LYS A 150 -8.68 -1.47 29.66
C LYS A 150 -7.34 -1.00 29.14
N VAL A 151 -7.32 -0.42 27.95
CA VAL A 151 -6.12 0.18 27.36
C VAL A 151 -6.29 1.69 27.30
N LYS A 152 -5.19 2.44 27.45
CA LYS A 152 -5.21 3.89 27.30
C LYS A 152 -5.69 4.27 25.90
N GLN A 153 -6.57 5.26 25.83
CA GLN A 153 -6.95 5.85 24.54
C GLN A 153 -5.77 6.57 23.90
N ARG A 154 -5.74 6.63 22.58
CA ARG A 154 -4.69 7.32 21.82
C ARG A 154 -5.27 8.23 20.74
N THR A 155 -4.56 9.33 20.52
CA THR A 155 -4.70 10.16 19.33
C THR A 155 -3.31 10.47 18.77
N ILE A 156 -3.22 11.05 17.57
CA ILE A 156 -1.93 11.43 16.98
C ILE A 156 -1.34 12.64 17.72
N ALA A 157 -0.01 12.77 17.76
CA ALA A 157 0.63 13.85 18.52
C ALA A 157 0.61 15.22 17.81
N LYS A 158 0.64 15.22 16.47
CA LYS A 158 0.51 16.41 15.62
C LYS A 158 -0.41 16.13 14.43
N SER A 159 -1.05 17.16 13.91
CA SER A 159 -1.81 17.06 12.67
C SER A 159 -0.89 16.76 11.49
N ILE A 160 -1.34 15.95 10.54
CA ILE A 160 -0.60 15.61 9.32
C ILE A 160 -1.54 15.50 8.13
N VAL A 161 -1.01 15.72 6.93
CA VAL A 161 -1.74 15.56 5.67
C VAL A 161 -1.16 14.39 4.90
N VAL A 162 -2.03 13.49 4.44
CA VAL A 162 -1.69 12.39 3.53
C VAL A 162 -2.35 12.65 2.19
N SER A 163 -1.58 12.88 1.15
CA SER A 163 -2.09 13.15 -0.20
C SER A 163 -1.78 12.01 -1.16
N GLY A 164 -2.65 11.78 -2.13
CA GLY A 164 -2.46 10.81 -3.19
C GLY A 164 -3.53 10.92 -4.26
N PHE A 165 -3.84 9.80 -4.90
CA PHE A 165 -4.87 9.72 -5.93
C PHE A 165 -6.01 8.82 -5.44
N ALA A 166 -7.24 9.20 -5.78
CA ALA A 166 -8.42 8.39 -5.54
C ALA A 166 -8.37 7.15 -6.45
N LEU A 167 -8.69 5.98 -5.91
CA LEU A 167 -8.70 4.72 -6.66
C LEU A 167 -9.75 4.77 -7.79
N MET A 168 -10.96 5.19 -7.44
CA MET A 168 -12.10 5.11 -8.34
C MET A 168 -12.10 6.23 -9.37
N GLU A 169 -11.77 7.45 -8.97
CA GLU A 169 -11.90 8.63 -9.83
C GLU A 169 -10.58 9.09 -10.45
N GLY A 170 -9.43 8.60 -9.97
CA GLY A 170 -8.09 8.99 -10.45
C GLY A 170 -7.72 10.45 -10.15
N ARG A 171 -8.60 11.21 -9.49
CA ARG A 171 -8.32 12.59 -9.07
C ARG A 171 -7.42 12.63 -7.85
N LYS A 172 -6.74 13.76 -7.63
CA LYS A 172 -6.02 14.00 -6.37
C LYS A 172 -7.01 14.05 -5.21
N THR A 173 -6.66 13.36 -4.12
CA THR A 173 -7.38 13.40 -2.85
C THR A 173 -6.38 13.48 -1.70
N ALA A 174 -6.85 13.92 -0.54
CA ALA A 174 -6.03 14.01 0.66
C ALA A 174 -6.85 13.77 1.93
N LEU A 175 -6.18 13.23 2.95
CA LEU A 175 -6.65 13.20 4.32
C LEU A 175 -5.92 14.26 5.12
N THR A 176 -6.65 15.08 5.86
CA THR A 176 -6.06 15.84 6.98
C THR A 176 -6.41 15.13 8.27
N LEU A 177 -5.41 14.58 8.92
CA LEU A 177 -5.53 13.89 10.20
C LEU A 177 -5.31 14.91 11.32
N VAL A 178 -6.25 15.00 12.25
CA VAL A 178 -6.22 15.98 13.34
C VAL A 178 -6.41 15.26 14.66
N PRO A 179 -5.57 15.52 15.69
CA PRO A 179 -5.77 15.00 17.03
C PRO A 179 -7.19 15.26 17.54
N ALA A 180 -7.73 14.32 18.31
CA ALA A 180 -9.09 14.41 18.83
C ALA A 180 -9.13 14.14 20.33
N GLU A 181 -10.11 14.75 21.00
CA GLU A 181 -10.33 14.57 22.43
C GLU A 181 -10.71 13.12 22.76
N VAL A 182 -10.54 12.77 24.03
CA VAL A 182 -10.99 11.51 24.62
C VAL A 182 -12.43 11.20 24.23
N ASN A 183 -12.73 9.93 23.97
CA ASN A 183 -14.07 9.41 23.62
C ASN A 183 -14.68 9.94 22.31
N THR A 184 -13.91 10.67 21.49
CA THR A 184 -14.37 11.10 20.17
C THR A 184 -14.66 9.90 19.25
N GLY A 185 -13.79 8.88 19.29
CA GLY A 185 -13.72 7.84 18.27
C GLY A 185 -13.05 8.35 16.99
N ILE A 186 -13.13 7.55 15.92
CA ILE A 186 -12.70 7.98 14.58
C ILE A 186 -13.89 8.67 13.88
N VAL A 187 -13.71 9.91 13.45
CA VAL A 187 -14.77 10.69 12.80
C VAL A 187 -14.26 11.26 11.49
N PHE A 188 -14.86 10.82 10.39
CA PHE A 188 -14.63 11.40 9.08
C PHE A 188 -15.47 12.66 8.90
N ILE A 189 -14.89 13.70 8.31
CA ILE A 189 -15.57 14.94 7.96
C ILE A 189 -15.37 15.16 6.45
N ASP A 190 -16.47 15.10 5.70
CA ASP A 190 -16.50 15.51 4.30
C ASP A 190 -16.30 17.03 4.25
N ILE A 191 -15.21 17.50 3.65
CA ILE A 191 -14.86 18.93 3.62
C ILE A 191 -15.79 19.78 2.74
N ASN A 192 -16.50 19.16 1.79
CA ASN A 192 -17.39 19.88 0.89
C ASN A 192 -18.76 20.13 1.51
N THR A 193 -19.22 19.23 2.37
CA THR A 193 -20.54 19.35 3.02
C THR A 193 -20.51 19.50 4.52
N ASN A 194 -19.32 19.42 5.13
CA ASN A 194 -19.15 19.37 6.57
C ASN A 194 -20.01 18.25 7.20
N THR A 195 -20.16 17.12 6.48
CA THR A 195 -20.91 15.97 6.98
C THR A 195 -19.99 15.11 7.83
N HIS A 196 -20.43 14.84 9.07
CA HIS A 196 -19.68 14.01 10.02
C HIS A 196 -20.14 12.56 9.91
N ILE A 197 -19.19 11.66 9.72
CA ILE A 197 -19.41 10.21 9.63
C ILE A 197 -18.53 9.54 10.68
N LYS A 198 -19.13 9.22 11.83
CA LYS A 198 -18.45 8.48 12.89
C LYS A 198 -18.22 7.04 12.44
N LEU A 199 -17.04 6.50 12.66
CA LEU A 199 -16.74 5.09 12.39
C LEU A 199 -17.63 4.22 13.28
N SER A 200 -18.49 3.44 12.64
CA SER A 200 -19.46 2.58 13.29
C SER A 200 -19.96 1.57 12.28
N HIS A 201 -20.30 0.36 12.75
CA HIS A 201 -20.97 -0.64 11.93
C HIS A 201 -22.25 -0.12 11.27
N ASN A 202 -22.97 0.82 11.90
CA ASN A 202 -24.21 1.40 11.35
C ASN A 202 -23.97 2.30 10.13
N ASN A 203 -22.74 2.77 9.95
CA ASN A 203 -22.37 3.71 8.91
C ASN A 203 -21.57 3.03 7.80
N ILE A 204 -21.66 1.70 7.64
CA ILE A 204 -21.09 0.99 6.49
C ILE A 204 -22.09 1.02 5.34
N LEU A 205 -21.64 1.33 4.14
CA LEU A 205 -22.47 1.27 2.94
C LEU A 205 -22.80 -0.19 2.59
N SER A 206 -24.09 -0.52 2.53
CA SER A 206 -24.52 -1.87 2.17
C SER A 206 -24.19 -2.20 0.70
N LYS A 207 -23.96 -3.50 0.45
CA LYS A 207 -23.60 -4.07 -0.86
C LYS A 207 -24.57 -3.68 -1.99
N ASP A 208 -25.83 -3.42 -1.67
CA ASP A 208 -26.85 -3.04 -2.67
C ASP A 208 -26.64 -1.62 -3.22
N LYS A 209 -25.77 -0.82 -2.59
CA LYS A 209 -25.54 0.60 -2.91
C LYS A 209 -24.07 0.97 -3.14
N SER A 210 -23.12 0.06 -2.93
CA SER A 210 -21.69 0.39 -3.01
C SER A 210 -21.17 0.60 -4.43
N GLY A 211 -21.95 0.24 -5.47
CA GLY A 211 -21.37 0.00 -6.79
C GLY A 211 -20.39 -1.16 -6.72
N ALA A 212 -19.99 -1.72 -7.85
CA ALA A 212 -19.20 -2.97 -7.88
C ALA A 212 -17.75 -2.85 -7.38
N VAL A 213 -17.39 -1.80 -6.62
CA VAL A 213 -16.06 -1.65 -6.06
C VAL A 213 -15.99 -2.44 -4.76
N ASN A 214 -15.11 -3.45 -4.76
CA ASN A 214 -14.87 -4.34 -3.64
C ASN A 214 -13.97 -3.66 -2.61
N SER A 215 -14.48 -2.58 -2.00
CA SER A 215 -13.82 -1.77 -0.96
C SER A 215 -14.81 -1.43 0.15
N THR A 216 -14.31 -1.03 1.31
CA THR A 216 -15.13 -0.53 2.41
C THR A 216 -15.46 0.94 2.20
N ALA A 217 -16.74 1.29 2.31
CA ALA A 217 -17.21 2.67 2.24
C ALA A 217 -18.05 3.01 3.46
N LEU A 218 -17.82 4.18 4.03
CA LEU A 218 -18.61 4.75 5.10
C LEU A 218 -19.69 5.66 4.52
N VAL A 219 -20.88 5.68 5.12
CA VAL A 219 -22.05 6.42 4.62
C VAL A 219 -22.75 7.19 5.74
N SER A 220 -23.22 8.40 5.40
CA SER A 220 -24.15 9.18 6.22
C SER A 220 -25.07 10.00 5.30
N GLY A 221 -26.37 9.69 5.32
CA GLY A 221 -27.32 10.26 4.36
C GLY A 221 -26.91 9.95 2.91
N ASN A 222 -26.64 11.01 2.13
CA ASN A 222 -26.21 10.91 0.73
C ASN A 222 -24.69 11.08 0.54
N ARG A 223 -23.91 11.10 1.62
CA ARG A 223 -22.46 11.28 1.59
C ARG A 223 -21.75 9.97 1.91
N TYR A 224 -20.63 9.75 1.22
CA TYR A 224 -19.84 8.54 1.34
C TYR A 224 -18.35 8.88 1.39
N ILE A 225 -17.60 8.10 2.19
CA ILE A 225 -16.14 8.07 2.15
C ILE A 225 -15.73 6.65 1.74
N LYS A 226 -15.08 6.51 0.59
CA LYS A 226 -14.74 5.20 0.01
C LYS A 226 -13.29 4.79 0.31
N THR A 227 -13.04 3.48 0.18
CA THR A 227 -11.70 2.85 0.23
C THR A 227 -11.00 3.08 1.58
N THR A 228 -11.74 2.89 2.68
CA THR A 228 -11.23 3.20 4.03
C THR A 228 -10.41 2.09 4.66
N GLU A 229 -10.50 0.86 4.17
CA GLU A 229 -9.95 -0.36 4.76
C GLU A 229 -8.46 -0.28 5.09
N HIS A 230 -7.61 0.18 4.17
CA HIS A 230 -6.15 0.21 4.38
C HIS A 230 -5.75 1.24 5.43
N PHE A 231 -6.40 2.40 5.39
CA PHE A 231 -6.22 3.45 6.38
C PHE A 231 -6.70 3.00 7.77
N LEU A 232 -7.86 2.34 7.85
CA LEU A 232 -8.39 1.79 9.09
C LEU A 232 -7.48 0.70 9.66
N ALA A 233 -6.86 -0.13 8.82
CA ALA A 233 -5.90 -1.13 9.27
C ALA A 233 -4.68 -0.48 9.96
N ALA A 234 -4.14 0.58 9.35
CA ALA A 234 -3.02 1.33 9.93
C ALA A 234 -3.41 1.98 11.28
N LEU A 235 -4.60 2.60 11.37
CA LEU A 235 -5.10 3.17 12.62
C LEU A 235 -5.27 2.11 13.71
N HIS A 236 -5.82 0.95 13.36
CA HIS A 236 -6.03 -0.16 14.28
C HIS A 236 -4.70 -0.63 14.88
N MET A 237 -3.71 -0.87 14.03
CA MET A 237 -2.43 -1.46 14.44
C MET A 237 -1.54 -0.47 15.18
N MET A 238 -1.70 0.84 14.95
CA MET A 238 -1.06 1.86 15.77
C MET A 238 -1.81 2.07 17.11
N GLY A 239 -3.05 1.61 17.20
CA GLY A 239 -3.92 1.75 18.37
C GLY A 239 -4.56 3.14 18.51
N ILE A 240 -4.73 3.89 17.41
CA ILE A 240 -5.34 5.22 17.42
C ILE A 240 -6.85 5.11 17.61
N THR A 241 -7.37 5.54 18.77
CA THR A 241 -8.79 5.41 19.13
C THR A 241 -9.60 6.67 18.84
N ASN A 242 -8.96 7.84 18.87
CA ASN A 242 -9.60 9.13 18.67
C ASN A 242 -8.90 9.89 17.54
N LEU A 243 -9.64 10.26 16.50
CA LEU A 243 -9.09 11.00 15.37
C LEU A 243 -10.19 11.72 14.59
N ILE A 244 -9.93 12.96 14.20
CA ILE A 244 -10.72 13.63 13.17
C ILE A 244 -10.02 13.47 11.82
N VAL A 245 -10.73 12.97 10.83
CA VAL A 245 -10.23 12.68 9.48
C VAL A 245 -10.98 13.55 8.49
N LYS A 246 -10.37 14.62 8.01
CA LYS A 246 -10.99 15.48 6.99
C LYS A 246 -10.61 14.97 5.61
N CYS A 247 -11.59 14.76 4.74
CA CYS A 247 -11.37 14.21 3.41
C CYS A 247 -12.44 14.66 2.42
N ASP A 248 -12.18 14.41 1.14
CA ASP A 248 -13.10 14.68 0.05
C ASP A 248 -13.51 13.35 -0.61
N GLY A 249 -14.53 12.69 -0.06
CA GLY A 249 -15.24 11.56 -0.66
C GLY A 249 -14.49 10.22 -0.80
N GLU A 250 -13.16 10.22 -0.83
CA GLU A 250 -12.36 9.01 -1.03
C GLU A 250 -10.98 9.13 -0.38
N VAL A 251 -10.56 8.05 0.28
CA VAL A 251 -9.24 7.91 0.89
C VAL A 251 -8.18 7.73 -0.22
N PRO A 252 -7.00 8.38 -0.13
CA PRO A 252 -5.94 8.21 -1.11
C PRO A 252 -5.50 6.75 -1.25
N ASN A 253 -5.40 6.25 -2.48
CA ASN A 253 -4.82 4.95 -2.78
C ASN A 253 -3.55 5.13 -3.61
N VAL A 254 -2.40 5.21 -2.92
CA VAL A 254 -1.12 5.61 -3.52
C VAL A 254 -0.48 4.46 -4.29
N ASP A 255 -0.07 3.40 -3.59
CA ASP A 255 0.59 2.23 -4.15
C ASP A 255 -0.27 0.95 -4.03
N GLY A 256 -1.47 1.06 -3.45
CA GLY A 256 -2.33 -0.07 -3.13
C GLY A 256 -2.14 -0.68 -1.75
N SER A 257 -1.20 -0.18 -0.94
CA SER A 257 -0.92 -0.69 0.39
C SER A 257 -1.31 0.32 1.48
N ALA A 258 -1.06 -0.03 2.75
CA ALA A 258 -1.22 0.90 3.86
C ALA A 258 0.09 1.66 4.20
N LEU A 259 1.17 1.47 3.45
CA LEU A 259 2.49 2.03 3.77
C LEU A 259 2.46 3.54 3.94
N VAL A 260 1.82 4.26 3.02
CA VAL A 260 1.71 5.73 3.09
C VAL A 260 1.03 6.21 4.37
N PHE A 261 0.06 5.44 4.88
CA PHE A 261 -0.60 5.75 6.15
C PHE A 261 0.27 5.38 7.34
N CYS A 262 1.00 4.27 7.26
CA CYS A 262 1.94 3.86 8.30
C CYS A 262 3.04 4.91 8.48
N ASP A 263 3.63 5.39 7.39
CA ASP A 263 4.68 6.41 7.42
C ASP A 263 4.17 7.73 8.00
N ALA A 264 3.00 8.19 7.54
CA ALA A 264 2.37 9.40 8.06
C ALA A 264 2.04 9.29 9.56
N LEU A 265 1.56 8.12 10.01
CA LEU A 265 1.27 7.85 11.40
C LEU A 265 2.55 7.80 12.26
N LYS A 266 3.62 7.16 11.78
CA LYS A 266 4.93 7.18 12.45
C LYS A 266 5.46 8.61 12.57
N GLU A 267 5.37 9.39 11.51
CA GLU A 267 5.80 10.79 11.51
C GLU A 267 4.98 11.64 12.47
N ALA A 268 3.66 11.45 12.50
CA ALA A 268 2.75 12.15 13.40
C ALA A 268 2.96 11.77 14.87
N GLY A 269 3.41 10.54 15.13
CA GLY A 269 3.48 9.96 16.47
C GLY A 269 2.11 9.85 17.13
N PHE A 270 2.08 9.39 18.38
CA PHE A 270 0.85 9.32 19.16
C PHE A 270 1.04 9.85 20.58
N VAL A 271 -0.07 10.25 21.19
CA VAL A 271 -0.16 10.55 22.62
C VAL A 271 -1.20 9.66 23.26
N GLU A 272 -0.88 9.11 24.43
CA GLU A 272 -1.86 8.45 25.29
C GLU A 272 -2.69 9.51 26.01
N GLN A 273 -4.00 9.28 26.11
CA GLN A 273 -4.95 10.23 26.68
C GLN A 273 -5.41 9.77 28.08
N ASP A 274 -5.93 10.69 28.88
CA ASP A 274 -6.33 10.42 30.28
C ASP A 274 -7.69 9.74 30.43
N ASP A 275 -7.96 8.76 29.58
CA ASP A 275 -9.08 7.84 29.71
C ASP A 275 -8.73 6.51 29.06
N TYR A 276 -9.56 5.51 29.30
CA TYR A 276 -9.35 4.15 28.81
C TYR A 276 -10.46 3.73 27.86
N ILE A 277 -10.15 2.79 26.98
CA ILE A 277 -11.12 2.07 26.17
C ILE A 277 -11.00 0.59 26.49
N GLU A 278 -12.14 -0.08 26.60
CA GLU A 278 -12.17 -1.53 26.74
C GLU A 278 -11.98 -2.15 25.34
N PRO A 279 -11.03 -3.07 25.13
CA PRO A 279 -10.96 -3.81 23.88
C PRO A 279 -12.17 -4.74 23.70
N ILE A 280 -12.43 -5.15 22.47
CA ILE A 280 -13.33 -6.25 22.15
C ILE A 280 -12.54 -7.54 22.34
N VAL A 281 -12.86 -8.29 23.39
CA VAL A 281 -12.20 -9.55 23.71
C VAL A 281 -13.08 -10.70 23.25
N ILE A 282 -12.58 -11.48 22.29
CA ILE A 282 -13.21 -12.73 21.87
C ILE A 282 -12.95 -13.77 22.96
N ASP A 283 -13.99 -14.10 23.72
CA ASP A 283 -13.96 -14.99 24.88
C ASP A 283 -14.53 -16.38 24.61
N THR A 284 -15.20 -16.54 23.47
CA THR A 284 -15.79 -17.78 22.99
C THR A 284 -15.53 -17.96 21.50
N THR A 285 -15.51 -19.20 21.03
CA THR A 285 -15.35 -19.47 19.60
C THR A 285 -16.64 -19.15 18.86
N LEU A 286 -16.57 -18.28 17.86
CA LEU A 286 -17.66 -17.87 16.98
C LEU A 286 -17.33 -18.31 15.56
N THR A 287 -18.25 -19.02 14.90
CA THR A 287 -18.08 -19.51 13.53
C THR A 287 -19.14 -18.90 12.63
N TYR A 288 -18.70 -18.31 11.53
CA TYR A 288 -19.52 -17.71 10.48
C TYR A 288 -19.27 -18.43 9.16
N GLY A 289 -20.32 -18.91 8.51
CA GLY A 289 -20.22 -19.74 7.30
C GLY A 289 -19.94 -21.22 7.61
N ASN A 290 -19.81 -22.03 6.56
CA ASN A 290 -19.50 -23.46 6.71
C ASN A 290 -17.99 -23.69 6.62
N VAL A 291 -17.44 -24.42 7.58
CA VAL A 291 -16.00 -24.72 7.63
C VAL A 291 -15.65 -25.78 6.58
N ASN A 292 -15.36 -25.31 5.38
CA ASN A 292 -14.96 -26.10 4.22
C ASN A 292 -14.06 -25.23 3.32
N ASP A 293 -12.97 -25.79 2.80
CA ASP A 293 -12.00 -25.04 1.99
C ASP A 293 -12.61 -24.40 0.73
N ASN A 294 -13.70 -24.96 0.22
CA ASN A 294 -14.42 -24.43 -0.94
C ASN A 294 -15.37 -23.29 -0.58
N GLU A 295 -15.74 -23.13 0.69
CA GLU A 295 -16.72 -22.15 1.16
C GLU A 295 -16.06 -20.98 1.91
N THR A 296 -16.72 -19.82 1.90
CA THR A 296 -16.27 -18.68 2.68
C THR A 296 -16.66 -18.86 4.15
N TYR A 297 -15.68 -18.72 5.05
CA TYR A 297 -15.93 -18.73 6.49
C TYR A 297 -14.97 -17.83 7.25
N ILE A 298 -15.39 -17.42 8.45
CA ILE A 298 -14.57 -16.75 9.46
C ILE A 298 -14.84 -17.42 10.80
N ILE A 299 -13.77 -17.77 11.52
CA ILE A 299 -13.82 -18.27 12.89
C ILE A 299 -13.07 -17.28 13.76
N LEU A 300 -13.73 -16.74 14.79
CA LEU A 300 -13.08 -15.99 15.85
C LEU A 300 -12.94 -16.88 17.08
N SER A 301 -11.80 -16.84 17.74
CA SER A 301 -11.56 -17.63 18.96
C SER A 301 -10.68 -16.88 19.96
N PRO A 302 -10.69 -17.28 21.25
CA PRO A 302 -9.86 -16.63 22.26
C PRO A 302 -8.37 -16.71 21.97
N TYR A 303 -7.69 -15.57 22.09
CA TYR A 303 -6.24 -15.45 21.93
C TYR A 303 -5.71 -14.23 22.69
N GLU A 304 -4.49 -14.33 23.22
CA GLU A 304 -3.81 -13.26 23.94
C GLU A 304 -3.09 -12.33 22.95
N GLY A 305 -3.84 -11.44 22.31
CA GLY A 305 -3.35 -10.51 21.29
C GLY A 305 -4.26 -10.50 20.07
N LEU A 306 -3.72 -10.13 18.91
CA LEU A 306 -4.41 -10.28 17.63
C LEU A 306 -3.62 -11.23 16.74
N GLU A 307 -4.25 -12.34 16.34
CA GLU A 307 -3.72 -13.27 15.33
C GLU A 307 -4.72 -13.37 14.18
N VAL A 308 -4.24 -13.33 12.94
CA VAL A 308 -5.05 -13.48 11.74
C VAL A 308 -4.42 -14.54 10.84
N SER A 309 -5.07 -15.70 10.73
CA SER A 309 -4.80 -16.73 9.74
C SER A 309 -5.77 -16.60 8.59
N LEU A 310 -5.25 -16.48 7.36
CA LEU A 310 -6.09 -16.38 6.18
C LEU A 310 -5.63 -17.35 5.11
N ARG A 311 -6.59 -18.06 4.52
CA ARG A 311 -6.44 -18.81 3.27
C ARG A 311 -7.19 -18.10 2.14
N ILE A 312 -6.51 -17.90 1.02
CA ILE A 312 -7.10 -17.47 -0.25
C ILE A 312 -7.03 -18.61 -1.27
N ASP A 313 -7.95 -18.59 -2.23
CA ASP A 313 -8.05 -19.58 -3.30
C ASP A 313 -8.53 -18.86 -4.56
N PHE A 314 -7.58 -18.34 -5.31
CA PHE A 314 -7.82 -17.62 -6.56
C PHE A 314 -7.36 -18.46 -7.76
N ALA A 315 -8.05 -18.30 -8.88
CA ALA A 315 -7.64 -18.93 -10.13
C ALA A 315 -6.31 -18.35 -10.66
N GLY A 316 -5.66 -19.09 -11.56
CA GLY A 316 -4.42 -18.66 -12.19
C GLY A 316 -3.22 -18.74 -11.25
N SER A 317 -2.24 -17.84 -11.44
CA SER A 317 -0.97 -17.88 -10.69
C SER A 317 -1.03 -17.45 -9.24
N ILE A 318 -2.11 -16.77 -8.82
CA ILE A 318 -2.29 -16.44 -7.40
C ILE A 318 -2.42 -17.74 -6.62
N GLY A 319 -3.25 -18.65 -7.14
CA GLY A 319 -3.44 -19.99 -6.59
C GLY A 319 -4.00 -19.97 -5.17
N VAL A 320 -3.70 -21.05 -4.45
CA VAL A 320 -4.00 -21.19 -3.03
C VAL A 320 -2.81 -20.64 -2.24
N GLN A 321 -3.08 -19.70 -1.36
CA GLN A 321 -2.08 -19.18 -0.42
C GLN A 321 -2.65 -19.17 0.99
N GLU A 322 -1.80 -19.43 1.97
CA GLU A 322 -2.14 -19.35 3.37
C GLU A 322 -1.05 -18.58 4.11
N TYR A 323 -1.45 -17.67 4.99
CA TYR A 323 -0.53 -16.96 5.88
C TYR A 323 -1.17 -16.75 7.23
N THR A 324 -0.35 -16.84 8.28
CA THR A 324 -0.74 -16.50 9.65
C THR A 324 0.11 -15.34 10.12
N TYR A 325 -0.54 -14.24 10.47
CA TYR A 325 0.08 -13.05 11.02
C TYR A 325 -0.26 -12.92 12.50
N LYS A 326 0.74 -12.71 13.34
CA LYS A 326 0.59 -12.41 14.77
C LYS A 326 1.08 -10.99 15.00
N PHE A 327 0.21 -10.11 15.48
CA PHE A 327 0.57 -8.74 15.74
C PHE A 327 1.40 -8.62 17.02
N GLU A 328 2.63 -8.11 16.91
CA GLU A 328 3.47 -7.77 18.06
C GLU A 328 3.60 -6.26 18.26
N ASN A 329 3.84 -5.52 17.18
CA ASN A 329 4.01 -4.07 17.22
C ASN A 329 3.77 -3.42 15.84
N PHE A 330 3.72 -2.09 15.81
CA PHE A 330 3.38 -1.32 14.61
C PHE A 330 4.47 -1.35 13.53
N ASP A 331 5.75 -1.47 13.89
CA ASP A 331 6.84 -1.57 12.92
C ASP A 331 6.79 -2.91 12.19
N GLN A 332 6.60 -4.01 12.93
CA GLN A 332 6.34 -5.33 12.35
C GLN A 332 5.13 -5.30 11.42
N PHE A 333 4.01 -4.71 11.87
CA PHE A 333 2.83 -4.56 11.00
C PHE A 333 3.18 -3.84 9.71
N THR A 334 3.92 -2.73 9.78
CA THR A 334 4.32 -1.95 8.61
C THR A 334 5.11 -2.82 7.63
N GLU A 335 6.14 -3.53 8.11
CA GLU A 335 7.04 -4.31 7.26
C GLU A 335 6.40 -5.60 6.71
N GLU A 336 5.56 -6.27 7.49
CA GLU A 336 5.02 -7.58 7.09
C GLU A 336 3.67 -7.51 6.37
N ILE A 337 2.82 -6.54 6.72
CA ILE A 337 1.42 -6.48 6.25
C ILE A 337 1.14 -5.14 5.59
N GLY A 338 1.55 -4.04 6.20
CA GLY A 338 1.30 -2.66 5.75
C GLY A 338 1.76 -2.38 4.33
N ARG A 339 2.85 -3.01 3.88
CA ARG A 339 3.44 -2.90 2.53
C ARG A 339 2.81 -3.82 1.47
N ALA A 340 1.89 -4.70 1.85
CA ALA A 340 1.25 -5.63 0.92
C ALA A 340 0.19 -4.90 0.08
N ARG A 341 0.41 -4.82 -1.23
CA ARG A 341 -0.44 -4.02 -2.13
C ARG A 341 -1.66 -4.77 -2.61
N SER A 342 -2.71 -4.00 -2.91
CA SER A 342 -3.93 -4.51 -3.52
C SER A 342 -3.66 -5.07 -4.90
N PHE A 343 -4.56 -5.90 -5.39
CA PHE A 343 -4.37 -6.62 -6.65
C PHE A 343 -5.68 -6.79 -7.41
N ASN A 344 -5.59 -6.76 -8.74
CA ASN A 344 -6.73 -6.98 -9.60
C ASN A 344 -6.30 -7.53 -10.97
N THR A 345 -7.22 -8.19 -11.67
CA THR A 345 -6.97 -8.64 -13.05
C THR A 345 -7.30 -7.54 -14.05
N ILE A 346 -6.60 -7.51 -15.20
CA ILE A 346 -6.94 -6.60 -16.30
C ILE A 346 -8.42 -6.77 -16.69
N ASP A 347 -8.89 -8.01 -16.84
CA ASP A 347 -10.25 -8.30 -17.28
C ASP A 347 -11.30 -7.70 -16.33
N ASN A 348 -11.04 -7.75 -15.02
CA ASN A 348 -11.92 -7.16 -14.01
C ASN A 348 -11.90 -5.62 -14.08
N ILE A 349 -10.73 -5.03 -14.31
CA ILE A 349 -10.59 -3.57 -14.44
C ILE A 349 -11.30 -3.08 -15.71
N ASP A 350 -11.06 -3.73 -16.86
CA ASP A 350 -11.71 -3.40 -18.13
C ASP A 350 -13.24 -3.54 -18.02
N TYR A 351 -13.71 -4.62 -17.39
CA TYR A 351 -15.13 -4.79 -17.09
C TYR A 351 -15.68 -3.66 -16.20
N ALA A 352 -15.00 -3.32 -15.10
CA ALA A 352 -15.42 -2.26 -14.19
C ALA A 352 -15.43 -0.87 -14.86
N GLN A 353 -14.46 -0.58 -15.71
CA GLN A 353 -14.39 0.67 -16.48
C GLN A 353 -15.51 0.77 -17.51
N LYS A 354 -15.77 -0.31 -18.26
CA LYS A 354 -16.90 -0.37 -19.22
C LYS A 354 -18.26 -0.15 -18.55
N MET A 355 -18.38 -0.56 -17.29
CA MET A 355 -19.59 -0.36 -16.48
C MET A 355 -19.62 1.02 -15.77
N GLY A 356 -18.61 1.87 -15.95
CA GLY A 356 -18.48 3.16 -15.26
C GLY A 356 -18.29 3.04 -13.74
N MET A 357 -17.87 1.86 -13.26
CA MET A 357 -17.71 1.52 -11.85
C MET A 357 -16.29 1.78 -11.33
N ALA A 358 -15.33 1.96 -12.24
CA ALA A 358 -13.95 2.31 -11.96
C ALA A 358 -13.44 3.30 -13.02
N GLY A 359 -12.58 4.24 -12.62
CA GLY A 359 -11.92 5.21 -13.50
C GLY A 359 -10.51 4.81 -13.89
N SER A 360 -9.72 5.77 -14.36
CA SER A 360 -8.36 5.56 -14.89
C SER A 360 -7.26 5.43 -13.83
N GLY A 361 -7.58 5.61 -12.54
CA GLY A 361 -6.60 5.67 -11.43
C GLY A 361 -5.95 4.34 -11.02
N MET A 362 -6.28 3.22 -11.68
CA MET A 362 -5.97 1.87 -11.16
C MET A 362 -4.56 1.35 -11.45
N ILE A 363 -3.81 1.95 -12.38
CA ILE A 363 -2.56 1.35 -12.90
C ILE A 363 -1.39 1.46 -11.90
N GLY A 364 -1.34 2.53 -11.10
CA GLY A 364 -0.30 2.75 -10.07
C GLY A 364 -0.67 2.25 -8.67
N SER A 365 -1.93 1.90 -8.44
CA SER A 365 -2.49 1.63 -7.11
C SER A 365 -2.75 0.14 -6.86
N HIS A 366 -2.40 -0.76 -7.79
CA HIS A 366 -2.66 -2.19 -7.71
C HIS A 366 -1.53 -3.00 -8.36
N ILE A 367 -1.32 -4.22 -7.88
CA ILE A 367 -0.67 -5.30 -8.62
C ILE A 367 -1.66 -5.75 -9.70
N LEU A 368 -1.27 -5.60 -10.97
CA LEU A 368 -2.08 -5.99 -12.11
C LEU A 368 -1.72 -7.40 -12.55
N LEU A 369 -2.75 -8.21 -12.76
CA LEU A 369 -2.62 -9.57 -13.29
C LEU A 369 -3.24 -9.68 -14.69
N CYS A 370 -2.51 -10.31 -15.60
CA CYS A 370 -3.00 -10.71 -16.93
C CYS A 370 -2.59 -12.16 -17.18
N ASP A 371 -3.53 -13.01 -17.56
CA ASP A 371 -3.31 -14.45 -17.79
C ASP A 371 -2.60 -15.17 -16.62
N GLY A 372 -2.91 -14.75 -15.39
CA GLY A 372 -2.22 -15.26 -14.21
C GLY A 372 -0.72 -14.94 -14.23
N LYS A 373 -0.34 -13.72 -14.60
CA LYS A 373 1.02 -13.21 -14.39
C LYS A 373 0.93 -11.78 -13.92
N VAL A 374 1.79 -11.42 -12.96
CA VAL A 374 1.97 -10.02 -12.57
C VAL A 374 2.66 -9.29 -13.72
N ILE A 375 2.13 -8.14 -14.13
CA ILE A 375 2.59 -7.45 -15.34
C ILE A 375 3.21 -6.07 -15.11
N ASN A 376 2.87 -5.40 -14.01
CA ASN A 376 3.23 -4.00 -13.80
C ASN A 376 4.31 -3.80 -12.72
N THR A 377 4.60 -4.81 -11.90
CA THR A 377 5.54 -4.68 -10.79
C THR A 377 6.10 -6.04 -10.37
N LYS A 378 7.15 -6.05 -9.55
CA LYS A 378 7.56 -7.24 -8.80
C LYS A 378 6.79 -7.28 -7.49
N LEU A 379 6.51 -8.48 -6.99
CA LEU A 379 5.90 -8.62 -5.66
C LEU A 379 6.92 -8.21 -4.58
N HIS A 380 6.44 -7.51 -3.56
CA HIS A 380 7.20 -7.26 -2.34
C HIS A 380 7.38 -8.55 -1.52
N PHE A 381 6.42 -9.48 -1.63
CA PHE A 381 6.43 -10.78 -0.97
C PHE A 381 5.92 -11.87 -1.91
N ASP A 382 6.47 -13.08 -1.84
CA ASP A 382 5.96 -14.22 -2.61
C ASP A 382 4.46 -14.50 -2.32
N ASN A 383 4.03 -14.19 -1.09
CA ASN A 383 2.66 -14.33 -0.60
C ASN A 383 1.96 -12.96 -0.39
N GLU A 384 2.29 -11.95 -1.20
CA GLU A 384 1.75 -10.58 -1.07
C GLU A 384 0.20 -10.54 -1.14
N PHE A 385 -0.42 -11.39 -1.96
CA PHE A 385 -1.88 -11.41 -2.13
C PHE A 385 -2.63 -11.80 -0.84
N VAL A 386 -2.18 -12.84 -0.13
CA VAL A 386 -2.80 -13.24 1.15
C VAL A 386 -2.47 -12.25 2.27
N ARG A 387 -1.27 -11.66 2.28
CA ARG A 387 -0.90 -10.57 3.22
C ARG A 387 -1.80 -9.35 3.03
N HIS A 388 -2.09 -8.96 1.79
CA HIS A 388 -3.02 -7.87 1.51
C HIS A 388 -4.44 -8.19 2.00
N LYS A 389 -4.91 -9.43 1.83
CA LYS A 389 -6.22 -9.81 2.37
C LYS A 389 -6.26 -9.88 3.90
N ILE A 390 -5.12 -10.09 4.57
CA ILE A 390 -4.98 -9.90 6.02
C ILE A 390 -5.03 -8.41 6.39
N LEU A 391 -4.40 -7.54 5.59
CA LEU A 391 -4.52 -6.10 5.76
C LEU A 391 -5.98 -5.63 5.66
N ASP A 392 -6.72 -6.10 4.64
CA ASP A 392 -8.14 -5.81 4.44
C ASP A 392 -8.99 -6.19 5.67
N ILE A 393 -8.85 -7.43 6.18
CA ILE A 393 -9.66 -7.90 7.31
C ILE A 393 -9.32 -7.17 8.61
N ILE A 394 -8.05 -6.81 8.83
CA ILE A 394 -7.64 -6.00 9.99
C ILE A 394 -8.33 -4.62 9.96
N GLY A 395 -8.40 -4.01 8.78
CA GLY A 395 -9.08 -2.72 8.57
C GLY A 395 -10.59 -2.80 8.74
N ASP A 396 -11.23 -3.80 8.14
CA ASP A 396 -12.68 -4.00 8.25
C ASP A 396 -13.12 -4.26 9.69
N LEU A 397 -12.36 -5.07 10.43
CA LEU A 397 -12.65 -5.34 11.83
C LEU A 397 -12.57 -4.06 12.68
N TYR A 398 -11.72 -3.10 12.30
CA TYR A 398 -11.58 -1.83 13.03
C TYR A 398 -12.79 -0.90 12.90
N ILE A 399 -13.76 -1.21 12.02
CA ILE A 399 -15.04 -0.49 11.96
C ILE A 399 -15.80 -0.57 13.30
N LEU A 400 -15.49 -1.56 14.15
CA LEU A 400 -15.97 -1.65 15.53
C LEU A 400 -15.50 -0.48 16.42
N GLY A 401 -14.46 0.27 16.00
CA GLY A 401 -13.94 1.46 16.68
C GLY A 401 -13.22 1.18 17.99
N ARG A 402 -12.88 -0.08 18.27
CA ARG A 402 -12.19 -0.54 19.49
C ARG A 402 -11.10 -1.53 19.11
N PRO A 403 -9.98 -1.59 19.86
CA PRO A 403 -8.97 -2.64 19.68
C PRO A 403 -9.59 -4.03 19.86
N ILE A 404 -9.13 -5.00 19.08
CA ILE A 404 -9.63 -6.37 19.15
C ILE A 404 -8.56 -7.29 19.71
N ARG A 405 -8.98 -8.20 20.59
CA ARG A 405 -8.18 -9.29 21.12
C ARG A 405 -8.84 -10.62 20.81
N GLY A 406 -8.17 -11.45 20.03
CA GLY A 406 -8.67 -12.72 19.56
C GLY A 406 -7.87 -13.24 18.36
N LYS A 407 -8.14 -14.49 18.00
CA LYS A 407 -7.62 -15.12 16.80
C LYS A 407 -8.73 -15.15 15.75
N VAL A 408 -8.40 -14.75 14.53
CA VAL A 408 -9.27 -14.78 13.36
C VAL A 408 -8.71 -15.82 12.40
N VAL A 409 -9.51 -16.82 12.03
CA VAL A 409 -9.21 -17.77 10.97
C VAL A 409 -10.23 -17.55 9.85
N ALA A 410 -9.76 -17.16 8.67
CA ALA A 410 -10.62 -16.83 7.55
C ALA A 410 -10.24 -17.64 6.31
N ASN A 411 -11.25 -18.03 5.53
CA ASN A 411 -11.07 -18.67 4.22
C ASN A 411 -11.89 -17.92 3.19
N LYS A 412 -11.23 -17.48 2.10
CA LYS A 412 -11.87 -16.83 0.94
C LYS A 412 -12.82 -15.69 1.37
N SER A 413 -12.43 -14.88 2.36
CA SER A 413 -13.27 -13.79 2.86
C SER A 413 -13.27 -12.59 1.91
N SER A 414 -14.28 -11.74 2.06
CA SER A 414 -14.46 -10.49 1.29
C SER A 414 -14.94 -9.40 2.22
N HIS A 415 -14.81 -8.12 1.85
CA HIS A 415 -15.32 -7.00 2.65
C HIS A 415 -16.78 -7.21 3.05
N SER A 416 -17.64 -7.61 2.11
CA SER A 416 -19.06 -7.86 2.42
C SER A 416 -19.29 -8.94 3.49
N PHE A 417 -18.46 -10.00 3.50
CA PHE A 417 -18.53 -11.04 4.51
C PHE A 417 -17.94 -10.55 5.84
N ASN A 418 -16.81 -9.85 5.80
CA ASN A 418 -16.18 -9.21 6.96
C ASN A 418 -17.16 -8.25 7.64
N HIS A 419 -17.88 -7.40 6.88
CA HIS A 419 -18.90 -6.48 7.40
C HIS A 419 -20.04 -7.23 8.08
N SER A 420 -20.51 -8.36 7.52
CA SER A 420 -21.55 -9.17 8.16
C SER A 420 -21.11 -9.69 9.54
N VAL A 421 -19.85 -10.08 9.66
CA VAL A 421 -19.24 -10.49 10.94
C VAL A 421 -19.10 -9.29 11.88
N VAL A 422 -18.63 -8.15 11.39
CA VAL A 422 -18.54 -6.90 12.17
C VAL A 422 -19.89 -6.50 12.75
N HIS A 423 -20.98 -6.61 11.98
CA HIS A 423 -22.33 -6.32 12.46
C HIS A 423 -22.75 -7.25 13.60
N ASP A 424 -22.48 -8.56 13.49
CA ASP A 424 -22.81 -9.52 14.56
C ASP A 424 -21.93 -9.31 15.81
N LEU A 425 -20.64 -9.06 15.64
CA LEU A 425 -19.72 -8.73 16.74
C LEU A 425 -20.16 -7.46 17.46
N ALA A 426 -20.57 -6.42 16.72
CA ALA A 426 -21.09 -5.20 17.31
C ALA A 426 -22.29 -5.49 18.22
N ASN A 427 -23.26 -6.29 17.76
CA ASN A 427 -24.43 -6.65 18.57
C ASN A 427 -24.10 -7.47 19.83
N ARG A 428 -22.94 -8.11 19.88
CA ARG A 428 -22.49 -8.94 21.01
C ARG A 428 -21.66 -8.18 22.03
N TYR A 429 -20.81 -7.27 21.56
CA TYR A 429 -19.72 -6.70 22.35
C TYR A 429 -19.78 -5.16 22.51
N LEU A 430 -20.63 -4.47 21.76
CA LEU A 430 -20.90 -3.02 21.89
C LEU A 430 -22.29 -2.81 22.49
#